data_AF-A0A399RIU9-F1
#
_entry.id   AF-A0A399RIU9-F1
#
_cell.length_a   1.000
_cell.length_b   1.000
_cell.length_c   1.000
_cell.angle_alpha   90.00
_cell.angle_beta   90.00
_cell.angle_gamma   90.00
#
_symmetry.space_group_name_H-M   'P 1'
#
loop_
_entity.id
_entity.type
_entity.pdbx_description
1 polymer ?
#
loop_
_entity_poly.entity_id
_entity_poly.type
_entity_poly.pdbx_seq_one_letter_code
_entity_poly.pdbx_strand_id
1 'polypeptide(L)'
;MLHFAQARGPGGFIWKYALTYLIAVLLMGGLAYLLFQPLIGLFTNALLQVARGAMTGDDVEVVITREITGMAGRIIFSYIGLLLLTALVWSMFEAAIQRRYVREEGFSIGVGADEFRLLLVAVMWILFNIVGYLASAIIAGILGAMIMSIGGGENYALGFSFPIVFLLAAFGWMYCTVRLSPAAGLTIRDRRLQFLNAWGASRGRFLPLFFAYVFLGIIFWIIVTVLYTGGAAATISIFISNFGDFEQVEQNPAELIFFILQGRFIASMIGIYAVLLTFNGLLAYVWAGPASLAAKTDPRGGGIAQAPDVFA
;
A
#
# COMPACT_ATOMS: atom_id res chain seq x y z
N MET A 1 -0.79 -3.12 28.66
CA MET A 1 0.13 -4.26 28.40
C MET A 1 -0.28 -4.91 27.10
N LEU A 2 0.68 -5.16 26.20
CA LEU A 2 0.47 -5.38 24.76
C LEU A 2 -0.57 -6.48 24.44
N HIS A 3 -1.70 -6.09 23.84
CA HIS A 3 -2.72 -6.99 23.27
C HIS A 3 -2.10 -8.04 22.31
N PHE A 4 -0.93 -7.73 21.71
CA PHE A 4 -0.19 -8.64 20.85
C PHE A 4 0.45 -9.84 21.56
N ALA A 5 0.55 -9.83 22.90
CA ALA A 5 1.14 -10.92 23.68
C ALA A 5 0.13 -12.02 24.07
N GLN A 6 -1.18 -11.77 23.96
CA GLN A 6 -2.23 -12.72 24.37
C GLN A 6 -2.92 -13.45 23.19
N ALA A 7 -2.35 -13.42 21.99
CA ALA A 7 -2.77 -14.32 20.94
C ALA A 7 -2.23 -15.72 21.23
N ARG A 8 -3.06 -16.60 21.83
CA ARG A 8 -2.77 -18.00 22.21
C ARG A 8 -2.34 -18.95 21.07
N GLY A 9 -2.01 -18.43 19.89
CA GLY A 9 -1.53 -19.23 18.77
C GLY A 9 -0.03 -19.59 18.88
N PRO A 10 0.44 -20.58 18.10
CA PRO A 10 1.80 -21.12 18.20
C PRO A 10 2.88 -20.03 18.04
N GLY A 11 3.96 -20.17 18.80
CA GLY A 11 5.08 -19.23 18.83
C GLY A 11 5.80 -19.09 17.48
N GLY A 12 6.38 -17.92 17.25
CA GLY A 12 7.20 -17.66 16.06
C GLY A 12 6.44 -17.22 14.79
N PHE A 13 5.15 -16.87 14.89
CA PHE A 13 4.37 -16.37 13.75
C PHE A 13 5.02 -15.12 13.12
N ILE A 14 5.40 -14.13 13.94
CA ILE A 14 5.86 -12.82 13.46
C ILE A 14 7.13 -12.92 12.63
N TRP A 15 8.14 -13.68 13.11
CA TRP A 15 9.40 -13.79 12.37
C TRP A 15 9.23 -14.63 11.09
N LYS A 16 8.42 -15.70 11.12
CA LYS A 16 8.11 -16.51 9.93
C LYS A 16 7.36 -15.68 8.88
N TYR A 17 6.39 -14.88 9.33
CA TYR A 17 5.66 -13.94 8.50
C TYR A 17 6.60 -12.91 7.88
N ALA A 18 7.45 -12.24 8.69
CA ALA A 18 8.37 -11.22 8.21
C ALA A 18 9.38 -11.79 7.18
N LEU A 19 9.96 -12.96 7.47
CA LEU A 19 10.92 -13.61 6.57
C LEU A 19 10.24 -14.01 5.25
N THR A 20 9.04 -14.60 5.33
CA THR A 20 8.32 -15.02 4.11
C THR A 20 7.84 -13.82 3.30
N TYR A 21 7.42 -12.74 3.98
CA TYR A 21 7.07 -11.47 3.34
C TYR A 21 8.26 -10.86 2.61
N LEU A 22 9.43 -10.82 3.26
CA LEU A 22 10.67 -10.36 2.62
C LEU A 22 11.01 -11.18 1.38
N ILE A 23 10.98 -12.51 1.48
CA ILE A 23 11.25 -13.40 0.33
C ILE A 23 10.23 -13.16 -0.78
N ALA A 24 8.94 -13.08 -0.46
CA ALA A 24 7.89 -12.84 -1.44
C ALA A 24 8.07 -11.50 -2.16
N VAL A 25 8.38 -10.43 -1.43
CA VAL A 25 8.60 -9.10 -2.03
C VAL A 25 9.89 -9.07 -2.85
N LEU A 26 10.95 -9.74 -2.42
CA LEU A 26 12.19 -9.87 -3.22
C LEU A 26 11.94 -10.64 -4.52
N LEU A 27 11.18 -11.73 -4.46
CA LEU A 27 10.77 -12.48 -5.66
C LEU A 27 9.87 -11.65 -6.58
N MET A 28 8.93 -10.89 -6.01
CA MET A 28 8.09 -9.94 -6.75
C MET A 28 8.95 -8.85 -7.41
N GLY A 29 9.94 -8.30 -6.71
CA GLY A 29 10.87 -7.30 -7.24
C GLY A 29 11.74 -7.87 -8.36
N GLY A 30 12.27 -9.09 -8.19
CA GLY A 30 13.02 -9.80 -9.23
C GLY A 30 12.16 -10.09 -10.46
N LEU A 31 10.92 -10.54 -10.28
CA LEU A 31 9.98 -10.75 -11.38
C LEU A 31 9.62 -9.44 -12.07
N ALA A 32 9.36 -8.37 -11.31
CA ALA A 32 9.12 -7.05 -11.87
C ALA A 32 10.32 -6.58 -12.70
N TYR A 33 11.55 -6.76 -12.21
CA TYR A 33 12.76 -6.48 -12.97
C TYR A 33 12.81 -7.26 -14.28
N LEU A 34 12.50 -8.56 -14.27
CA LEU A 34 12.47 -9.39 -15.49
C LEU A 34 11.39 -8.95 -16.49
N LEU A 35 10.20 -8.61 -16.00
CA LEU A 35 9.09 -8.14 -16.83
C LEU A 35 9.40 -6.80 -17.49
N PHE A 36 9.99 -5.87 -16.72
CA PHE A 36 10.35 -4.52 -17.15
C PHE A 36 11.78 -4.37 -17.66
N GLN A 37 12.53 -5.48 -17.82
CA GLN A 37 13.92 -5.47 -18.27
C GLN A 37 14.16 -4.69 -19.57
N PRO A 38 13.31 -4.75 -20.62
CA PRO A 38 13.52 -3.96 -21.83
C PRO A 38 13.33 -2.46 -21.59
N LEU A 39 12.36 -2.08 -20.75
CA LEU A 39 12.12 -0.70 -20.40
C LEU A 39 13.31 -0.13 -19.62
N ILE A 40 13.80 -0.88 -18.62
CA ILE A 40 15.00 -0.55 -17.87
C ILE A 40 16.21 -0.44 -18.81
N GLY A 41 16.37 -1.41 -19.72
CA GLY A 41 17.44 -1.41 -20.72
C GLY A 41 17.40 -0.19 -21.63
N LEU A 42 16.23 0.24 -22.07
CA LEU A 42 16.04 1.47 -22.84
C LEU A 42 16.53 2.69 -22.08
N PHE A 43 16.09 2.87 -20.83
CA PHE A 43 16.54 4.01 -20.01
C PHE A 43 18.04 3.97 -19.76
N THR A 44 18.59 2.79 -19.42
CA THR A 44 20.03 2.63 -19.20
C THR A 44 20.83 2.93 -20.47
N ASN A 45 20.37 2.48 -21.64
CA ASN A 45 21.02 2.74 -22.92
C ASN A 45 20.97 4.22 -23.30
N ALA A 46 19.82 4.87 -23.10
CA ALA A 46 19.67 6.31 -23.34
C ALA A 46 20.62 7.11 -22.42
N LEU A 47 20.67 6.76 -21.12
CA LEU A 47 21.59 7.38 -20.16
C LEU A 47 23.06 7.17 -20.56
N LEU A 48 23.43 5.97 -21.03
CA LEU A 48 24.78 5.69 -21.51
C LEU A 48 25.13 6.48 -22.78
N GLN A 49 24.17 6.74 -23.66
CA GLN A 49 24.39 7.52 -24.89
C GLN A 49 24.56 9.01 -24.59
N VAL A 50 23.77 9.56 -23.65
CA VAL A 50 23.97 10.92 -23.11
C VAL A 50 25.33 11.05 -22.43
N ALA A 51 25.70 10.08 -21.59
CA ALA A 51 26.99 10.07 -20.90
C ALA A 51 28.19 10.03 -21.86
N ARG A 52 28.00 9.47 -23.06
CA ARG A 52 29.02 9.42 -24.12
C ARG A 52 29.04 10.65 -25.03
N GLY A 53 28.15 11.63 -24.80
CA GLY A 53 27.98 12.80 -25.67
C GLY A 53 27.42 12.45 -27.06
N ALA A 54 26.80 11.28 -27.22
CA ALA A 54 26.31 10.79 -28.51
C ALA A 54 24.87 11.24 -28.82
N MET A 55 24.15 11.80 -27.84
CA MET A 55 22.81 12.36 -27.99
C MET A 55 22.67 13.68 -27.23
N THR A 56 21.96 14.62 -27.83
CA THR A 56 21.46 15.85 -27.20
C THR A 56 20.15 15.57 -26.44
N GLY A 57 19.83 16.36 -25.42
CA GLY A 57 18.66 16.14 -24.56
C GLY A 57 17.32 16.02 -25.30
N ASP A 58 17.16 16.77 -26.39
CA ASP A 58 15.94 16.75 -27.21
C ASP A 58 15.81 15.46 -28.04
N ASP A 59 16.93 14.86 -28.45
CA ASP A 59 16.93 13.59 -29.21
C ASP A 59 16.54 12.40 -28.32
N VAL A 60 16.86 12.49 -27.03
CA VAL A 60 16.53 11.46 -26.03
C VAL A 60 15.03 11.32 -25.90
N GLU A 61 14.29 12.43 -25.81
CA GLU A 61 12.84 12.39 -25.66
C GLU A 61 12.16 11.73 -26.88
N VAL A 62 12.63 12.05 -28.09
CA VAL A 62 12.08 11.48 -29.34
C VAL A 62 12.35 9.98 -29.42
N VAL A 63 13.57 9.54 -29.11
CA VAL A 63 13.96 8.12 -29.14
C VAL A 63 13.20 7.33 -28.07
N ILE A 64 13.15 7.83 -26.83
CA ILE A 64 12.44 7.18 -25.73
C ILE A 64 10.95 7.07 -26.03
N THR A 65 10.32 8.15 -26.50
CA THR A 65 8.87 8.16 -26.80
C THR A 65 8.53 7.17 -27.89
N ARG A 66 9.33 7.10 -28.96
CA ARG A 66 9.13 6.15 -30.06
C ARG A 66 9.24 4.70 -29.59
N GLU A 67 10.30 4.38 -28.86
CA GLU A 67 10.58 3.02 -28.40
C GLU A 67 9.60 2.57 -27.30
N ILE A 68 9.19 3.45 -26.39
CA ILE A 68 8.13 3.17 -25.41
C ILE A 68 6.80 2.88 -26.11
N THR A 69 6.46 3.66 -27.14
CA THR A 69 5.22 3.44 -27.91
C THR A 69 5.26 2.08 -28.61
N GLY A 70 6.40 1.69 -29.17
CA GLY A 70 6.61 0.36 -29.76
C GLY A 70 6.49 -0.79 -28.75
N MET A 71 6.85 -0.55 -27.49
CA MET A 71 6.76 -1.53 -26.40
C MET A 71 5.48 -1.44 -25.56
N ALA A 72 4.56 -0.52 -25.88
CA ALA A 72 3.38 -0.23 -25.08
C ALA A 72 2.56 -1.49 -24.76
N GLY A 73 2.36 -2.37 -25.75
CA GLY A 73 1.65 -3.63 -25.55
C GLY A 73 2.29 -4.51 -24.47
N ARG A 74 3.62 -4.71 -24.53
CA ARG A 74 4.36 -5.49 -23.52
C ARG A 74 4.29 -4.84 -22.15
N ILE A 75 4.47 -3.52 -22.07
CA ILE A 75 4.40 -2.77 -20.81
C ILE A 75 3.04 -2.97 -20.14
N ILE A 76 1.96 -2.85 -20.91
CA ILE A 76 0.58 -3.06 -20.42
C ILE A 76 0.39 -4.49 -19.91
N PHE A 77 0.80 -5.51 -20.69
CA PHE A 77 0.67 -6.91 -20.27
C PHE A 77 1.51 -7.23 -19.02
N SER A 78 2.74 -6.70 -18.95
CA SER A 78 3.61 -6.83 -17.78
C SER A 78 2.98 -6.18 -16.55
N TYR A 79 2.37 -5.00 -16.69
CA TYR A 79 1.69 -4.31 -15.59
C TYR A 79 0.46 -5.07 -15.11
N ILE A 80 -0.40 -5.55 -16.02
CA ILE A 80 -1.57 -6.37 -15.67
C ILE A 80 -1.13 -7.65 -14.95
N GLY A 81 -0.11 -8.35 -15.46
CA GLY A 81 0.43 -9.55 -14.83
C GLY A 81 0.94 -9.27 -13.42
N LEU A 82 1.68 -8.17 -13.23
CA LEU A 82 2.19 -7.77 -11.93
C LEU A 82 1.08 -7.37 -10.96
N LEU A 83 0.03 -6.68 -11.43
CA LEU A 83 -1.14 -6.32 -10.62
C LEU A 83 -1.87 -7.55 -10.10
N LEU A 84 -2.14 -8.53 -10.97
CA LEU A 84 -2.81 -9.78 -10.59
C LEU A 84 -1.98 -10.57 -9.58
N LEU A 85 -0.67 -10.65 -9.81
CA LEU A 85 0.24 -11.32 -8.89
C LEU A 85 0.32 -10.60 -7.55
N THR A 86 0.36 -9.26 -7.55
CA THR A 86 0.36 -8.45 -6.33
C THR A 86 -0.92 -8.66 -5.53
N ALA A 87 -2.08 -8.69 -6.20
CA ALA A 87 -3.36 -8.96 -5.55
C ALA A 87 -3.39 -10.38 -4.94
N LEU A 88 -2.84 -11.37 -5.64
CA LEU A 88 -2.75 -12.74 -5.14
C LEU A 88 -1.83 -12.83 -3.92
N VAL A 89 -0.62 -12.27 -3.99
CA VAL A 89 0.33 -12.23 -2.86
C VAL A 89 -0.29 -11.50 -1.66
N TRP A 90 -0.90 -10.34 -1.90
CA TRP A 90 -1.62 -9.60 -0.86
C TRP A 90 -2.70 -10.47 -0.20
N SER A 91 -3.52 -11.19 -1.00
CA SER A 91 -4.57 -12.06 -0.47
C SER A 91 -4.03 -13.22 0.37
N MET A 92 -2.86 -13.77 0.00
CA MET A 92 -2.19 -14.83 0.75
C MET A 92 -1.71 -14.35 2.13
N PHE A 93 -1.10 -13.17 2.18
CA PHE A 93 -0.64 -12.57 3.44
C PHE A 93 -1.82 -12.12 4.30
N GLU A 94 -2.82 -11.46 3.71
CA GLU A 94 -4.04 -11.08 4.43
C GLU A 94 -4.76 -12.31 4.99
N ALA A 95 -4.86 -13.41 4.24
CA ALA A 95 -5.43 -14.67 4.72
C ALA A 95 -4.67 -15.22 5.93
N ALA A 96 -3.33 -15.21 5.88
CA ALA A 96 -2.49 -15.65 6.99
C ALA A 96 -2.69 -14.79 8.25
N ILE A 97 -2.78 -13.47 8.08
CA ILE A 97 -3.06 -12.51 9.16
C ILE A 97 -4.44 -12.80 9.79
N GLN A 98 -5.48 -12.91 8.96
CA GLN A 98 -6.84 -13.11 9.42
C GLN A 98 -7.05 -14.49 10.09
N ARG A 99 -6.41 -15.55 9.57
CA ARG A 99 -6.40 -16.87 10.23
C ARG A 99 -5.77 -16.80 11.62
N ARG A 100 -4.69 -16.03 11.78
CA ARG A 100 -4.05 -15.83 13.10
C ARG A 100 -4.96 -15.08 14.06
N TYR A 101 -5.59 -13.98 13.64
CA TYR A 101 -6.41 -13.18 14.54
C TYR A 101 -7.76 -13.81 14.90
N VAL A 102 -8.41 -14.47 13.93
CA VAL A 102 -9.78 -14.95 14.09
C VAL A 102 -9.82 -16.41 14.52
N ARG A 103 -8.97 -17.28 13.95
CA ARG A 103 -8.96 -18.72 14.24
C ARG A 103 -7.78 -19.17 15.11
N GLU A 104 -6.87 -18.26 15.47
CA GLU A 104 -5.67 -18.54 16.28
C GLU A 104 -4.72 -19.59 15.66
N GLU A 105 -4.78 -19.78 14.34
CA GLU A 105 -3.97 -20.74 13.61
C GLU A 105 -2.48 -20.31 13.53
N GLY A 106 -1.61 -21.27 13.22
CA GLY A 106 -0.19 -21.02 12.94
C GLY A 106 0.05 -20.34 11.59
N PHE A 107 1.30 -19.94 11.35
CA PHE A 107 1.67 -19.33 10.08
C PHE A 107 1.64 -20.37 8.95
N SER A 108 0.79 -20.13 7.96
CA SER A 108 0.69 -20.90 6.73
C SER A 108 0.39 -19.96 5.58
N ILE A 109 1.07 -20.19 4.45
CA ILE A 109 0.85 -19.51 3.19
C ILE A 109 0.57 -20.57 2.14
N GLY A 110 -0.44 -20.32 1.31
CA GLY A 110 -0.86 -21.20 0.24
C GLY A 110 -1.93 -20.53 -0.61
N VAL A 111 -2.38 -21.22 -1.66
CA VAL A 111 -3.50 -20.77 -2.49
C VAL A 111 -4.66 -21.72 -2.23
N GLY A 112 -5.69 -21.23 -1.55
CA GLY A 112 -6.86 -22.01 -1.17
C GLY A 112 -8.14 -21.19 -1.22
N ALA A 113 -9.23 -21.79 -0.74
CA ALA A 113 -10.55 -21.16 -0.77
C ALA A 113 -10.60 -19.86 0.05
N ASP A 114 -9.84 -19.78 1.15
CA ASP A 114 -9.79 -18.60 2.01
C ASP A 114 -9.08 -17.42 1.33
N GLU A 115 -8.01 -17.67 0.56
CA GLU A 115 -7.30 -16.67 -0.24
C GLU A 115 -8.16 -16.14 -1.39
N PHE A 116 -8.82 -17.02 -2.14
CA PHE A 116 -9.74 -16.60 -3.21
C PHE A 116 -10.92 -15.77 -2.68
N ARG A 117 -11.44 -16.10 -1.50
CA ARG A 117 -12.49 -15.29 -0.85
C ARG A 117 -11.98 -13.89 -0.51
N LEU A 118 -10.74 -13.76 -0.02
CA LEU A 118 -10.16 -12.44 0.25
C LEU A 118 -9.81 -11.67 -1.01
N LEU A 119 -9.43 -12.35 -2.09
CA LEU A 119 -9.27 -11.73 -3.40
C LEU A 119 -10.60 -11.15 -3.89
N LEU A 120 -11.71 -11.88 -3.72
CA LEU A 120 -13.05 -11.35 -4.01
C LEU A 120 -13.43 -10.17 -3.10
N VAL A 121 -13.04 -10.19 -1.82
CA VAL A 121 -13.20 -9.02 -0.92
C VAL A 121 -12.39 -7.82 -1.44
N ALA A 122 -11.18 -8.02 -1.96
CA ALA A 122 -10.40 -6.96 -2.58
C ALA A 122 -11.09 -6.40 -3.84
N VAL A 123 -11.66 -7.25 -4.68
CA VAL A 123 -12.45 -6.82 -5.85
C VAL A 123 -13.68 -6.02 -5.41
N MET A 124 -14.36 -6.41 -4.34
CA MET A 124 -15.46 -5.63 -3.76
C MET A 124 -14.98 -4.27 -3.23
N TRP A 125 -13.79 -4.21 -2.62
CA TRP A 125 -13.18 -2.94 -2.23
C TRP A 125 -12.86 -2.05 -3.44
N ILE A 126 -12.35 -2.62 -4.53
CA ILE A 126 -12.09 -1.88 -5.77
C ILE A 126 -13.40 -1.32 -6.33
N LEU A 127 -14.44 -2.16 -6.44
CA LEU A 127 -15.75 -1.72 -6.91
C LEU A 127 -16.34 -0.63 -6.01
N PHE A 128 -16.21 -0.79 -4.69
CA PHE A 128 -16.66 0.19 -3.71
C PHE A 128 -15.91 1.52 -3.85
N ASN A 129 -14.59 1.49 -4.09
CA ASN A 129 -13.80 2.68 -4.36
C ASN A 129 -14.20 3.36 -5.68
N ILE A 130 -14.46 2.60 -6.75
CA ILE A 130 -14.90 3.15 -8.04
C ILE A 130 -16.26 3.84 -7.90
N VAL A 131 -17.25 3.14 -7.32
CA VAL A 131 -18.58 3.70 -7.05
C VAL A 131 -18.45 4.93 -6.16
N GLY A 132 -17.57 4.87 -5.18
CA GLY A 132 -17.37 5.95 -4.26
C GLY A 132 -16.74 7.19 -4.85
N TYR A 133 -15.69 7.01 -5.63
CA TYR A 133 -15.06 8.08 -6.39
C TYR A 133 -16.06 8.74 -7.33
N LEU A 134 -16.86 7.94 -8.06
CA LEU A 134 -17.90 8.46 -8.95
C LEU A 134 -18.97 9.23 -8.18
N ALA A 135 -19.44 8.71 -7.05
CA ALA A 135 -20.42 9.40 -6.21
C ALA A 135 -19.88 10.74 -5.68
N SER A 136 -18.62 10.78 -5.24
CA SER A 136 -17.96 12.01 -4.81
C SER A 136 -17.78 13.01 -5.95
N ALA A 137 -17.40 12.55 -7.14
CA ALA A 137 -17.29 13.40 -8.32
C ALA A 137 -18.65 14.02 -8.71
N ILE A 138 -19.74 13.25 -8.63
CA ILE A 138 -21.10 13.74 -8.89
C ILE A 138 -21.51 14.76 -7.82
N ILE A 139 -21.31 14.47 -6.54
CA ILE A 139 -21.63 15.39 -5.43
C ILE A 139 -20.82 16.69 -5.56
N ALA A 140 -19.53 16.59 -5.89
CA ALA A 140 -18.67 17.74 -6.16
C ALA A 140 -19.14 18.55 -7.37
N GLY A 141 -19.55 17.91 -8.45
CA GLY A 141 -20.12 18.57 -9.62
C GLY A 141 -21.41 19.33 -9.30
N ILE A 142 -22.34 18.71 -8.56
CA ILE A 142 -23.61 19.33 -8.17
C ILE A 142 -23.37 20.52 -7.24
N LEU A 143 -22.59 20.32 -6.18
CA LEU A 143 -22.32 21.38 -5.20
C LEU A 143 -21.51 22.52 -5.82
N GLY A 144 -20.56 22.21 -6.70
CA GLY A 144 -19.83 23.20 -7.48
C GLY A 144 -20.77 24.05 -8.36
N ALA A 145 -21.69 23.42 -9.09
CA ALA A 145 -22.67 24.12 -9.92
C ALA A 145 -23.63 24.99 -9.08
N MET A 146 -24.09 24.48 -7.94
CA MET A 146 -24.94 25.24 -7.00
C MET A 146 -24.21 26.48 -6.47
N ILE A 147 -22.93 26.36 -6.12
CA ILE A 147 -22.17 27.46 -5.53
C ILE A 147 -21.82 28.53 -6.57
N MET A 148 -21.52 28.11 -7.81
CA MET A 148 -21.40 29.05 -8.92
C MET A 148 -22.70 29.84 -9.16
N SER A 149 -23.87 29.21 -8.96
CA SER A 149 -25.17 29.88 -9.11
C SER A 149 -25.48 30.93 -8.01
N ILE A 150 -24.83 30.85 -6.85
CA ILE A 150 -25.00 31.80 -5.73
C ILE A 150 -24.18 33.09 -5.94
N GLY A 151 -23.42 33.20 -7.02
CA GLY A 151 -22.76 34.45 -7.43
C GLY A 151 -21.39 34.72 -6.81
N GLY A 152 -20.76 33.72 -6.19
CA GLY A 152 -19.42 33.87 -5.58
C GLY A 152 -18.26 34.08 -6.56
N GLY A 153 -18.48 33.88 -7.86
CA GLY A 153 -17.40 33.83 -8.86
C GLY A 153 -16.51 32.59 -8.71
N GLU A 154 -15.60 32.37 -9.68
CA GLU A 154 -14.70 31.21 -9.71
C GLU A 154 -13.82 31.10 -8.46
N ASN A 155 -13.44 32.25 -7.87
CA ASN A 155 -12.60 32.31 -6.67
C ASN A 155 -13.30 31.77 -5.41
N TYR A 156 -14.62 31.92 -5.27
CA TYR A 156 -15.37 31.30 -4.16
C TYR A 156 -15.52 29.80 -4.35
N ALA A 157 -15.75 29.37 -5.59
CA ALA A 157 -15.91 27.96 -5.92
C ALA A 157 -14.61 27.19 -5.63
N LEU A 158 -13.47 27.70 -6.10
CA LEU A 158 -12.16 27.08 -5.87
C LEU A 158 -11.64 27.26 -4.42
N GLY A 159 -11.89 28.41 -3.80
CA GLY A 159 -11.32 28.74 -2.48
C GLY A 159 -12.00 28.09 -1.28
N PHE A 160 -13.33 27.98 -1.28
CA PHE A 160 -14.08 27.49 -0.11
C PHE A 160 -14.94 26.26 -0.40
N SER A 161 -15.59 26.20 -1.57
CA SER A 161 -16.51 25.10 -1.83
C SER A 161 -15.81 23.77 -2.07
N PHE A 162 -14.74 23.79 -2.87
CA PHE A 162 -14.02 22.58 -3.24
C PHE A 162 -13.44 21.85 -2.02
N PRO A 163 -12.73 22.51 -1.08
CA PRO A 163 -12.26 21.84 0.15
C PRO A 163 -13.41 21.29 1.01
N ILE A 164 -14.52 22.02 1.16
CA ILE A 164 -15.65 21.59 2.01
C ILE A 164 -16.28 20.32 1.45
N VAL A 165 -16.52 20.25 0.13
CA VAL A 165 -17.12 19.06 -0.48
C VAL A 165 -16.19 17.85 -0.36
N PHE A 166 -14.89 18.06 -0.59
CA PHE A 166 -13.90 16.99 -0.43
C PHE A 166 -13.78 16.52 1.01
N LEU A 167 -13.84 17.42 1.99
CA LEU A 167 -13.85 17.05 3.41
C LEU A 167 -15.10 16.25 3.77
N LEU A 168 -16.29 16.69 3.35
CA LEU A 168 -17.54 15.96 3.59
C LEU A 168 -17.53 14.57 2.93
N ALA A 169 -17.05 14.48 1.69
CA ALA A 169 -16.86 13.22 1.00
C ALA A 169 -15.85 12.33 1.76
N ALA A 170 -14.72 12.88 2.19
CA ALA A 170 -13.70 12.16 2.94
C ALA A 170 -14.25 11.63 4.28
N PHE A 171 -15.03 12.42 5.03
CA PHE A 171 -15.68 11.96 6.25
C PHE A 171 -16.72 10.86 5.98
N GLY A 172 -17.51 11.00 4.90
CA GLY A 172 -18.44 9.97 4.46
C GLY A 172 -17.73 8.66 4.11
N TRP A 173 -16.60 8.74 3.40
CA TRP A 173 -15.76 7.59 3.07
C TRP A 173 -15.15 6.95 4.29
N MET A 174 -14.58 7.77 5.17
CA MET A 174 -13.98 7.32 6.42
C MET A 174 -15.01 6.59 7.29
N TYR A 175 -16.25 7.09 7.34
CA TYR A 175 -17.34 6.39 8.03
C TYR A 175 -17.62 5.01 7.43
N CYS A 176 -17.74 4.92 6.11
CA CYS A 176 -17.97 3.66 5.42
C CYS A 176 -16.80 2.67 5.57
N THR A 177 -15.56 3.14 5.44
CA THR A 177 -14.37 2.27 5.48
C THR A 177 -14.15 1.68 6.86
N VAL A 178 -14.31 2.48 7.92
CA VAL A 178 -14.23 1.99 9.30
C VAL A 178 -15.32 0.95 9.56
N ARG A 179 -16.55 1.19 9.08
CA ARG A 179 -17.65 0.23 9.25
C ARG A 179 -17.47 -1.08 8.50
N LEU A 180 -16.87 -1.04 7.31
CA LEU A 180 -16.62 -2.21 6.48
C LEU A 180 -15.27 -2.88 6.78
N SER A 181 -14.42 -2.27 7.61
CA SER A 181 -13.11 -2.83 7.95
C SER A 181 -13.13 -4.28 8.49
N PRO A 182 -14.14 -4.75 9.25
CA PRO A 182 -14.20 -6.15 9.70
C PRO A 182 -14.51 -7.17 8.60
N ALA A 183 -14.80 -6.75 7.36
CA ALA A 183 -15.24 -7.63 6.27
C ALA A 183 -14.27 -8.76 5.96
N ALA A 184 -12.95 -8.50 5.98
CA ALA A 184 -11.93 -9.51 5.73
C ALA A 184 -11.94 -10.58 6.84
N GLY A 185 -11.96 -10.16 8.11
CA GLY A 185 -12.01 -11.05 9.26
C GLY A 185 -13.28 -11.89 9.33
N LEU A 186 -14.45 -11.30 9.05
CA LEU A 186 -15.73 -12.02 9.00
C LEU A 186 -15.75 -13.05 7.88
N THR A 187 -15.19 -12.71 6.71
CA THR A 187 -15.14 -13.61 5.56
C THR A 187 -14.33 -14.88 5.86
N ILE A 188 -13.22 -14.72 6.60
CA ILE A 188 -12.39 -15.84 7.04
C ILE A 188 -13.06 -16.59 8.20
N ARG A 189 -13.67 -15.90 9.17
CA ARG A 189 -14.41 -16.53 10.27
C ARG A 189 -15.49 -17.48 9.74
N ASP A 190 -16.34 -16.97 8.88
CA ASP A 190 -17.59 -17.62 8.47
C ASP A 190 -17.43 -18.44 7.19
N ARG A 191 -16.23 -18.47 6.60
CA ARG A 191 -15.90 -19.19 5.36
C ARG A 191 -16.86 -18.84 4.20
N ARG A 192 -17.38 -17.61 4.19
CA ARG A 192 -18.36 -17.09 3.23
C ARG A 192 -18.09 -15.61 3.00
N LEU A 193 -18.36 -15.11 1.80
CA LEU A 193 -18.21 -13.68 1.50
C LEU A 193 -19.19 -12.86 2.33
N GLN A 194 -18.66 -11.99 3.20
CA GLN A 194 -19.48 -11.19 4.13
C GLN A 194 -19.18 -9.68 4.06
N PHE A 195 -18.91 -9.17 2.86
CA PHE A 195 -18.51 -7.77 2.67
C PHE A 195 -19.53 -6.77 3.24
N LEU A 196 -20.79 -6.84 2.83
CA LEU A 196 -21.84 -5.91 3.29
C LEU A 196 -22.35 -6.25 4.70
N ASN A 197 -22.27 -7.52 5.11
CA ASN A 197 -22.68 -7.95 6.45
C ASN A 197 -21.77 -7.37 7.55
N ALA A 198 -20.55 -6.96 7.20
CA ALA A 198 -19.64 -6.24 8.10
C ALA A 198 -20.22 -4.94 8.66
N TRP A 199 -21.16 -4.31 7.94
CA TRP A 199 -21.88 -3.12 8.40
C TRP A 199 -22.69 -3.37 9.69
N GLY A 200 -23.19 -4.59 9.86
CA GLY A 200 -23.91 -5.00 11.06
C GLY A 200 -22.98 -5.25 12.25
N ALA A 201 -21.78 -5.77 11.98
CA ALA A 201 -20.79 -6.12 13.01
C ALA A 201 -20.14 -4.89 13.67
N SER A 202 -20.04 -3.77 12.95
CA SER A 202 -19.52 -2.50 13.47
C SER A 202 -20.58 -1.61 14.14
N ARG A 203 -21.86 -2.05 14.18
CA ARG A 203 -22.98 -1.26 14.72
C ARG A 203 -22.86 -1.13 16.24
N GLY A 204 -22.71 0.10 16.73
CA GLY A 204 -22.54 0.42 18.16
C GLY A 204 -21.09 0.51 18.65
N ARG A 205 -20.10 0.15 17.82
CA ARG A 205 -18.66 0.22 18.16
C ARG A 205 -17.86 1.11 17.21
N PHE A 206 -18.53 2.00 16.47
CA PHE A 206 -17.88 2.86 15.48
C PHE A 206 -16.79 3.76 16.08
N LEU A 207 -17.09 4.49 17.16
CA LEU A 207 -16.14 5.42 17.77
C LEU A 207 -14.88 4.71 18.30
N PRO A 208 -14.97 3.62 19.08
CA PRO A 208 -13.78 2.88 19.50
C PRO A 208 -12.94 2.38 18.33
N LEU A 209 -13.58 1.86 17.28
CA LEU A 209 -12.88 1.38 16.09
C LEU A 209 -12.19 2.52 15.32
N PHE A 210 -12.88 3.64 15.19
CA PHE A 210 -12.37 4.85 14.55
C PHE A 210 -11.12 5.36 15.26
N PHE A 211 -11.20 5.58 16.59
CA PHE A 211 -10.06 6.05 17.36
C PHE A 211 -8.91 5.04 17.35
N ALA A 212 -9.19 3.73 17.38
CA ALA A 212 -8.14 2.72 17.24
C ALA A 212 -7.37 2.87 15.93
N TYR A 213 -8.05 3.08 14.79
CA TYR A 213 -7.38 3.34 13.51
C TYR A 213 -6.69 4.70 13.45
N VAL A 214 -7.24 5.74 14.07
CA VAL A 214 -6.59 7.07 14.12
C VAL A 214 -5.30 7.00 14.92
N PHE A 215 -5.31 6.44 16.13
CA PHE A 215 -4.11 6.30 16.94
C PHE A 215 -3.07 5.42 16.28
N LEU A 216 -3.49 4.28 15.71
CA LEU A 216 -2.60 3.37 15.00
C LEU A 216 -2.04 4.02 13.73
N GLY A 217 -2.84 4.82 13.03
CA GLY A 217 -2.43 5.63 11.88
C GLY A 217 -1.39 6.68 12.24
N ILE A 218 -1.55 7.40 13.35
CA ILE A 218 -0.56 8.37 13.84
C ILE A 218 0.76 7.66 14.18
N ILE A 219 0.69 6.55 14.92
CA ILE A 219 1.87 5.75 15.27
C ILE A 219 2.59 5.27 14.00
N PHE A 220 1.84 4.76 13.03
CA PHE A 220 2.37 4.30 11.76
C PHE A 220 3.01 5.43 10.98
N TRP A 221 2.36 6.59 10.91
CA TRP A 221 2.88 7.76 10.25
C TRP A 221 4.22 8.20 10.83
N ILE A 222 4.35 8.21 12.17
CA ILE A 222 5.63 8.50 12.84
C ILE A 222 6.68 7.45 12.49
N ILE A 223 6.37 6.15 12.62
CA ILE A 223 7.31 5.06 12.32
C ILE A 223 7.77 5.11 10.87
N VAL A 224 6.84 5.25 9.93
CA VAL A 224 7.13 5.35 8.49
C VAL A 224 7.98 6.57 8.22
N THR A 225 7.64 7.73 8.78
CA THR A 225 8.44 8.95 8.59
C THR A 225 9.87 8.77 9.08
N VAL A 226 10.06 8.21 10.27
CA VAL A 226 11.41 7.93 10.83
C VAL A 226 12.17 6.92 9.97
N LEU A 227 11.53 5.83 9.55
CA LEU A 227 12.17 4.80 8.73
C LEU A 227 12.56 5.31 7.35
N TYR A 228 11.68 6.05 6.67
CA TYR A 228 11.96 6.61 5.34
C TYR A 228 12.98 7.73 5.42
N THR A 229 12.92 8.60 6.44
CA THR A 229 13.94 9.63 6.65
C THR A 229 15.29 9.01 6.97
N GLY A 230 15.33 7.95 7.78
CA GLY A 230 16.55 7.19 8.07
C GLY A 230 17.11 6.49 6.82
N GLY A 231 16.26 5.88 6.00
CA GLY A 231 16.66 5.27 4.73
C GLY A 231 17.16 6.29 3.71
N ALA A 232 16.51 7.45 3.63
CA ALA A 232 16.96 8.58 2.80
C ALA A 232 18.30 9.12 3.29
N ALA A 233 18.46 9.35 4.60
CA ALA A 233 19.72 9.79 5.20
C ALA A 233 20.86 8.78 4.97
N ALA A 234 20.57 7.48 5.06
CA ALA A 234 21.55 6.43 4.72
C ALA A 234 21.95 6.48 3.24
N THR A 235 21.00 6.70 2.34
CA THR A 235 21.26 6.85 0.89
C THR A 235 22.12 8.09 0.61
N ILE A 236 21.78 9.23 1.23
CA ILE A 236 22.55 10.47 1.13
C ILE A 236 23.94 10.32 1.74
N SER A 237 24.08 9.60 2.85
CA SER A 237 25.39 9.32 3.45
C SER A 237 26.29 8.50 2.53
N ILE A 238 25.74 7.46 1.90
CA ILE A 238 26.45 6.68 0.88
C ILE A 238 26.87 7.62 -0.26
N PHE A 239 25.98 8.49 -0.70
CA PHE A 239 26.27 9.46 -1.75
C PHE A 239 27.41 10.43 -1.40
N ILE A 240 27.31 11.13 -0.27
CA ILE A 240 28.30 12.09 0.21
C ILE A 240 29.65 11.42 0.45
N SER A 241 29.68 10.17 0.94
CA SER A 241 30.94 9.44 1.14
C SER A 241 31.70 9.12 -0.16
N ASN A 242 31.03 9.15 -1.31
CA ASN A 242 31.66 8.88 -2.61
C ASN A 242 32.01 10.17 -3.37
N PHE A 243 31.18 11.22 -3.28
CA PHE A 243 31.35 12.46 -4.05
C PHE A 243 31.79 13.68 -3.23
N GLY A 244 31.80 13.60 -1.90
CA GLY A 244 32.13 14.71 -1.00
C GLY A 244 31.05 15.79 -0.92
N ASP A 245 30.60 16.34 -2.06
CA ASP A 245 29.57 17.37 -2.16
C ASP A 245 28.74 17.25 -3.45
N PHE A 246 27.58 17.91 -3.49
CA PHE A 246 26.68 17.94 -4.64
C PHE A 246 27.24 18.74 -5.82
N GLU A 247 28.11 19.73 -5.59
CA GLU A 247 28.72 20.52 -6.66
C GLU A 247 29.62 19.68 -7.59
N GLN A 248 30.32 18.68 -7.05
CA GLN A 248 31.18 17.80 -7.85
C GLN A 248 30.38 16.93 -8.83
N VAL A 249 29.15 16.60 -8.45
CA VAL A 249 28.22 15.79 -9.25
C VAL A 249 27.65 16.61 -10.40
N GLU A 250 27.35 17.88 -10.16
CA GLU A 250 26.85 18.79 -11.20
C GLU A 250 27.92 19.04 -12.28
N GLN A 251 29.18 19.07 -11.88
CA GLN A 251 30.31 19.24 -12.81
C GLN A 251 30.62 17.99 -13.62
N ASN A 252 30.34 16.79 -13.09
CA ASN A 252 30.63 15.50 -13.74
C ASN A 252 29.43 14.53 -13.70
N PRO A 253 28.35 14.79 -14.47
CA PRO A 253 27.15 13.94 -14.46
C PRO A 253 27.41 12.50 -14.94
N ALA A 254 28.48 12.26 -15.71
CA ALA A 254 28.87 10.93 -16.14
C ALA A 254 29.34 10.05 -14.96
N GLU A 255 30.03 10.62 -13.98
CA GLU A 255 30.55 9.90 -12.81
C GLU A 255 29.42 9.41 -11.91
N LEU A 256 28.38 10.24 -11.76
CA LEU A 256 27.13 9.88 -11.10
C LEU A 256 26.47 8.65 -11.74
N ILE A 257 26.38 8.63 -13.07
CA ILE A 257 25.76 7.51 -13.80
C ILE A 257 26.55 6.22 -13.57
N PHE A 258 27.89 6.28 -13.63
CA PHE A 258 28.72 5.10 -13.34
C PHE A 258 28.57 4.63 -11.90
N PHE A 259 28.50 5.55 -10.93
CA PHE A 259 28.29 5.23 -9.52
C PHE A 259 26.96 4.52 -9.26
N ILE A 260 25.85 5.00 -9.82
CA ILE A 260 24.52 4.39 -9.65
C ILE A 260 24.51 2.95 -10.21
N LEU A 261 25.31 2.69 -11.25
CA LEU A 261 25.46 1.37 -11.85
C LEU A 261 26.44 0.46 -11.10
N GLN A 262 27.16 0.95 -10.08
CA GLN A 262 28.07 0.12 -9.30
C GLN A 262 27.29 -0.91 -8.47
N GLY A 263 27.74 -2.16 -8.53
CA GLY A 263 27.13 -3.26 -7.76
C GLY A 263 27.09 -3.01 -6.25
N ARG A 264 28.05 -2.25 -5.70
CA ARG A 264 28.06 -1.86 -4.28
C ARG A 264 26.91 -0.93 -3.93
N PHE A 265 26.68 0.10 -4.74
CA PHE A 265 25.57 1.03 -4.55
C PHE A 265 24.22 0.30 -4.65
N ILE A 266 24.06 -0.52 -5.71
CA ILE A 266 22.86 -1.33 -5.91
C ILE A 266 22.61 -2.28 -4.73
N ALA A 267 23.65 -2.97 -4.24
CA ALA A 267 23.52 -3.87 -3.10
C ALA A 267 23.09 -3.14 -1.82
N SER A 268 23.67 -1.96 -1.55
CA SER A 268 23.26 -1.11 -0.42
C SER A 268 21.82 -0.63 -0.55
N MET A 269 21.39 -0.21 -1.75
CA MET A 269 20.01 0.20 -2.00
C MET A 269 19.04 -0.97 -1.78
N ILE A 270 19.35 -2.15 -2.32
CA ILE A 270 18.54 -3.35 -2.10
C ILE A 270 18.43 -3.66 -0.61
N GLY A 271 19.52 -3.55 0.15
CA GLY A 271 19.52 -3.75 1.60
C GLY A 271 18.59 -2.78 2.34
N ILE A 272 18.68 -1.49 2.04
CA ILE A 272 17.81 -0.45 2.64
C ILE A 272 16.35 -0.71 2.28
N TYR A 273 16.05 -0.94 1.00
CA TYR A 273 14.69 -1.23 0.54
C TYR A 273 14.13 -2.52 1.16
N ALA A 274 14.93 -3.57 1.29
CA ALA A 274 14.52 -4.83 1.92
C ALA A 274 14.09 -4.61 3.38
N VAL A 275 14.82 -3.79 4.13
CA VAL A 275 14.43 -3.41 5.51
C VAL A 275 13.10 -2.66 5.51
N LEU A 276 12.97 -1.62 4.68
CA LEU A 276 11.73 -0.82 4.59
C LEU A 276 10.51 -1.66 4.21
N LEU A 277 10.67 -2.58 3.25
CA LEU A 277 9.61 -3.48 2.81
C LEU A 277 9.21 -4.47 3.91
N THR A 278 10.18 -5.03 4.64
CA THR A 278 9.89 -5.92 5.77
C THR A 278 9.08 -5.21 6.85
N PHE A 279 9.45 -3.96 7.17
CA PHE A 279 8.69 -3.13 8.10
C PHE A 279 7.28 -2.85 7.59
N ASN A 280 7.09 -2.58 6.29
CA ASN A 280 5.77 -2.39 5.70
C ASN A 280 4.88 -3.63 5.90
N GLY A 281 5.41 -4.85 5.67
CA GLY A 281 4.67 -6.09 5.94
C GLY A 281 4.25 -6.26 7.40
N LEU A 282 5.13 -5.90 8.34
CA LEU A 282 4.81 -5.93 9.79
C LEU A 282 3.74 -4.90 10.16
N LEU A 283 3.80 -3.71 9.57
CA LEU A 283 2.77 -2.70 9.73
C LEU A 283 1.42 -3.21 9.19
N ALA A 284 1.40 -3.89 8.04
CA ALA A 284 0.17 -4.51 7.52
C ALA A 284 -0.43 -5.54 8.50
N TYR A 285 0.39 -6.37 9.12
CA TYR A 285 -0.06 -7.30 10.18
C TYR A 285 -0.72 -6.56 11.35
N VAL A 286 -0.09 -5.50 11.85
CA VAL A 286 -0.60 -4.70 12.98
C VAL A 286 -1.86 -3.92 12.58
N TRP A 287 -1.94 -3.41 11.35
CA TRP A 287 -3.07 -2.67 10.80
C TRP A 287 -4.36 -3.50 10.75
N ALA A 288 -4.25 -4.79 10.44
CA ALA A 288 -5.39 -5.69 10.40
C ALA A 288 -5.99 -6.00 11.80
N GLY A 289 -5.26 -5.70 12.88
CA GLY A 289 -5.64 -6.05 14.26
C GLY A 289 -7.02 -5.53 14.69
N PRO A 290 -7.29 -4.21 14.64
CA PRO A 290 -8.58 -3.65 15.08
C PRO A 290 -9.80 -4.25 14.36
N ALA A 291 -9.74 -4.39 13.03
CA ALA A 291 -10.80 -5.02 12.24
C ALA A 291 -11.03 -6.48 12.64
N SER A 292 -9.95 -7.24 12.81
CA SER A 292 -10.02 -8.67 13.12
C SER A 292 -10.61 -8.91 14.52
N LEU A 293 -10.32 -8.03 15.47
CA LEU A 293 -10.92 -8.08 16.82
C LEU A 293 -12.41 -7.76 16.81
N ALA A 294 -12.82 -6.77 16.02
CA ALA A 294 -14.23 -6.49 15.82
C ALA A 294 -14.97 -7.68 15.18
N ALA A 295 -14.33 -8.39 14.24
CA ALA A 295 -14.89 -9.61 13.66
C ALA A 295 -14.97 -10.77 14.67
N LYS A 296 -13.99 -10.93 15.56
CA LYS A 296 -14.00 -11.99 16.59
C LYS A 296 -15.08 -11.76 17.66
N THR A 297 -15.35 -10.50 17.99
CA THR A 297 -16.28 -10.09 19.06
C THR A 297 -17.69 -9.76 18.57
N ASP A 298 -18.02 -10.15 17.33
CA ASP A 298 -19.34 -9.92 16.74
C ASP A 298 -20.39 -10.93 17.30
N PRO A 299 -21.49 -10.46 17.91
CA PRO A 299 -22.48 -11.30 18.58
C PRO A 299 -23.30 -12.18 17.63
N ARG A 300 -23.31 -11.93 16.31
CA ARG A 300 -24.14 -12.67 15.35
C ARG A 300 -23.55 -14.02 14.93
N GLY A 301 -22.23 -14.20 15.06
CA GLY A 301 -21.51 -15.39 14.62
C GLY A 301 -21.25 -16.43 15.70
N GLY A 302 -21.88 -16.32 16.87
CA GLY A 302 -21.55 -17.17 18.03
C GLY A 302 -20.14 -16.90 18.57
N GLY A 303 -19.66 -15.65 18.45
CA GLY A 303 -18.35 -15.24 18.93
C GLY A 303 -18.13 -15.70 20.37
N ILE A 304 -16.98 -16.31 20.65
CA ILE A 304 -16.60 -16.71 21.99
C ILE A 304 -16.59 -15.43 22.81
N ALA A 305 -17.62 -15.24 23.64
CA ALA A 305 -17.71 -14.14 24.57
C ALA A 305 -16.63 -14.33 25.64
N GLN A 306 -15.40 -14.00 25.32
CA GLN A 306 -14.34 -13.77 26.29
C GLN A 306 -13.61 -12.50 25.89
N ALA A 307 -14.26 -11.37 26.16
CA ALA A 307 -13.64 -10.32 26.95
C ALA A 307 -14.69 -9.27 27.31
N PRO A 308 -15.07 -9.16 28.59
CA PRO A 308 -15.66 -7.94 29.14
C PRO A 308 -14.74 -6.72 29.03
N ASP A 309 -13.45 -6.87 28.71
CA ASP A 309 -12.42 -5.85 29.01
C ASP A 309 -11.54 -5.36 27.83
N VAL A 310 -11.98 -5.39 26.56
CA VAL A 310 -11.13 -4.88 25.44
C VAL A 310 -11.35 -3.39 25.15
N PHE A 311 -12.46 -2.80 25.62
CA PHE A 311 -12.78 -1.39 25.38
C PHE A 311 -13.32 -0.66 26.62
N ALA A 312 -13.08 -1.21 27.82
CA ALA A 312 -13.29 -0.52 29.09
C ALA A 312 -11.94 0.03 29.61
#